data_AF-A0A147HV50-F1
#
_entry.id   AF-A0A147HV50-F1
#
_cell.length_a   1.000
_cell.length_b   1.000
_cell.length_c   1.000
_cell.angle_alpha   90.00
_cell.angle_beta   90.00
_cell.angle_gamma   90.00
#
_symmetry.space_group_name_H-M   'P 1'
#
loop_
_entity.id
_entity.type
_entity.pdbx_description
1 polymer ?
#
loop_
_entity_poly.entity_id
_entity_poly.type
_entity_poly.pdbx_seq_one_letter_code
_entity_poly.pdbx_strand_id
1 'polypeptide(L)'
;MEAFQAAGNIVQGVAGYEAGKYNQAVANTEAIEQERAGAAEEGRVREAARAAIGQQLAAQGGNGFAMGTGSALDALAQSQVNAALDAMTVRRDAALRARSARTAGAIARAQGDNALVAGMLGAAARVTDWASSRTSAQSGTTRGGR
;
A
#
# COMPACT_ATOMS: atom_id res chain seq x y z
N MET A 1 35.84 14.92 -16.19
CA MET A 1 34.95 14.75 -15.02
C MET A 1 33.46 14.68 -15.40
N GLU A 2 33.03 15.11 -16.58
CA GLU A 2 31.60 15.16 -16.96
C GLU A 2 30.97 13.80 -17.36
N ALA A 3 31.74 12.87 -17.93
CA ALA A 3 31.25 11.51 -18.21
C ALA A 3 30.84 10.74 -16.93
N PHE A 4 31.52 11.02 -15.81
CA PHE A 4 31.14 10.52 -14.48
C PHE A 4 29.82 11.11 -14.00
N GLN A 5 29.51 12.37 -14.32
CA GLN A 5 28.27 13.00 -13.92
C GLN A 5 27.08 12.51 -14.76
N ALA A 6 27.27 12.23 -16.07
CA ALA A 6 26.25 11.61 -16.91
C ALA A 6 25.99 10.15 -16.50
N ALA A 7 27.04 9.38 -16.19
CA ALA A 7 26.90 8.04 -15.62
C ALA A 7 26.19 8.06 -14.25
N GLY A 8 26.48 9.06 -13.42
CA GLY A 8 25.83 9.26 -12.12
C GLY A 8 24.30 9.44 -12.22
N ASN A 9 23.82 10.20 -13.20
CA ASN A 9 22.38 10.41 -13.41
C ASN A 9 21.65 9.11 -13.83
N ILE A 10 22.27 8.30 -14.69
CA ILE A 10 21.68 7.02 -15.13
C ILE A 10 21.65 6.03 -13.95
N VAL A 11 22.75 5.92 -13.20
CA VAL A 11 22.81 5.05 -12.01
C VAL A 11 21.78 5.46 -10.97
N GLN A 12 21.58 6.76 -10.73
CA GLN A 12 20.53 7.25 -9.83
C GLN A 12 19.12 6.92 -10.33
N GLY A 13 18.87 7.00 -11.64
CA GLY A 13 17.58 6.62 -12.23
C GLY A 13 17.29 5.12 -12.10
N VAL A 14 18.28 4.27 -12.37
CA VAL A 14 18.17 2.80 -12.21
C VAL A 14 17.96 2.42 -10.74
N ALA A 15 18.70 3.03 -9.83
CA ALA A 15 18.52 2.82 -8.40
C ALA A 15 17.12 3.24 -7.93
N GLY A 16 16.60 4.37 -8.42
CA GLY A 16 15.23 4.81 -8.15
C GLY A 16 14.18 3.83 -8.66
N TYR A 17 14.38 3.26 -9.84
CA TYR A 17 13.51 2.22 -10.41
C TYR A 17 13.50 0.94 -9.58
N GLU A 18 14.67 0.43 -9.21
CA GLU A 18 14.78 -0.75 -8.35
C GLU A 18 14.15 -0.51 -6.98
N ALA A 19 14.39 0.65 -6.37
CA ALA A 19 13.74 1.04 -5.13
C ALA A 19 12.21 1.08 -5.27
N GLY A 20 11.69 1.62 -6.38
CA GLY A 20 10.25 1.63 -6.66
C GLY A 20 9.65 0.23 -6.77
N LYS A 21 10.35 -0.71 -7.44
CA LYS A 21 9.94 -2.13 -7.51
C LYS A 21 9.96 -2.81 -6.15
N TYR A 22 11.01 -2.59 -5.37
CA TYR A 22 11.13 -3.15 -4.04
C TYR A 22 10.01 -2.65 -3.12
N ASN A 23 9.77 -1.33 -3.12
CA ASN A 23 8.70 -0.72 -2.33
C ASN A 23 7.31 -1.24 -2.74
N GLN A 24 7.09 -1.47 -4.04
CA GLN A 24 5.87 -2.11 -4.53
C GLN A 24 5.71 -3.54 -3.98
N ALA A 25 6.78 -4.33 -3.96
CA ALA A 25 6.76 -5.69 -3.43
C ALA A 25 6.46 -5.69 -1.92
N VAL A 26 7.13 -4.83 -1.16
CA VAL A 26 6.90 -4.66 0.29
C VAL A 26 5.45 -4.28 0.56
N ALA A 27 4.92 -3.30 -0.18
CA ALA A 27 3.54 -2.84 0.00
C ALA A 27 2.50 -3.91 -0.35
N ASN A 28 2.80 -4.79 -1.33
CA ASN A 28 1.96 -5.95 -1.63
C ASN A 28 1.98 -6.98 -0.50
N THR A 29 3.16 -7.25 0.07
CA THR A 29 3.29 -8.12 1.24
C THR A 29 2.52 -7.54 2.42
N GLU A 30 2.66 -6.24 2.70
CA GLU A 30 1.90 -5.56 3.74
C GLU A 30 0.40 -5.69 3.51
N ALA A 31 -0.08 -5.51 2.27
CA ALA A 31 -1.49 -5.69 1.96
C ALA A 31 -2.00 -7.11 2.28
N ILE A 32 -1.21 -8.15 1.98
CA ILE A 32 -1.56 -9.54 2.31
C ILE A 32 -1.60 -9.74 3.82
N GLU A 33 -0.64 -9.17 4.55
CA GLU A 33 -0.62 -9.26 6.02
C GLU A 33 -1.82 -8.53 6.65
N GLN A 34 -2.25 -7.38 6.10
CA GLN A 34 -3.47 -6.69 6.55
C GLN A 34 -4.73 -7.54 6.32
N GLU A 35 -4.84 -8.22 5.17
CA GLU A 35 -5.95 -9.14 4.88
C GLU A 35 -5.95 -10.33 5.86
N ARG A 36 -4.79 -10.91 6.14
CA ARG A 36 -4.63 -12.02 7.10
C ARG A 36 -4.97 -11.60 8.52
N ALA A 37 -4.46 -10.45 8.97
CA ALA A 37 -4.75 -9.91 10.29
C ALA A 37 -6.25 -9.63 10.45
N GLY A 38 -6.89 -9.07 9.41
CA GLY A 38 -8.34 -8.86 9.37
C GLY A 38 -9.13 -10.16 9.49
N ALA A 39 -8.75 -11.21 8.76
CA ALA A 39 -9.41 -12.51 8.84
C ALA A 39 -9.26 -13.16 10.22
N ALA A 40 -8.08 -13.04 10.84
CA ALA A 40 -7.84 -13.54 12.19
C ALA A 40 -8.66 -12.78 13.26
N GLU A 41 -8.77 -11.46 13.11
CA GLU A 41 -9.58 -10.62 13.99
C GLU A 41 -11.08 -10.90 13.83
N GLU A 42 -11.55 -11.04 12.59
CA GLU A 42 -12.93 -11.45 12.29
C GLU A 42 -13.28 -12.80 12.97
N GLY A 43 -12.34 -13.76 12.91
CA GLY A 43 -12.47 -15.04 13.61
C GLY A 43 -12.63 -14.87 15.12
N ARG A 44 -11.82 -13.99 15.73
CA ARG A 44 -11.90 -13.68 17.17
C ARG A 44 -13.23 -13.04 17.56
N VAL A 45 -13.74 -12.08 16.79
CA VAL A 45 -15.05 -11.46 17.02
C VAL A 45 -16.17 -12.50 16.97
N ARG A 46 -16.15 -13.37 15.95
CA ARG A 46 -17.16 -14.43 15.80
C ARG A 46 -17.09 -15.46 16.94
N GLU A 47 -15.91 -15.81 17.42
CA GLU A 47 -15.74 -16.74 18.54
C GLU A 47 -16.20 -16.12 19.86
N ALA A 48 -15.83 -14.86 20.13
CA ALA A 48 -16.29 -14.12 21.30
C ALA A 48 -17.82 -13.99 21.33
N ALA A 49 -18.44 -13.73 20.17
CA ALA A 49 -19.90 -13.68 20.05
C ALA A 49 -20.55 -15.04 20.35
N ARG A 50 -20.01 -16.14 19.82
CA ARG A 50 -20.50 -17.50 20.13
C ARG A 50 -20.37 -17.83 21.61
N ALA A 51 -19.24 -17.51 22.22
CA ALA A 51 -19.02 -17.73 23.65
C ALA A 51 -20.02 -16.93 24.50
N ALA A 52 -20.25 -15.65 24.18
CA ALA A 52 -21.21 -14.80 24.89
C ALA A 52 -22.65 -15.34 24.78
N ILE A 53 -23.06 -15.78 23.59
CA ILE A 53 -24.38 -16.40 23.38
C ILE A 53 -24.50 -17.70 24.18
N GLY A 54 -23.46 -18.55 24.18
CA GLY A 54 -23.44 -19.80 24.94
C GLY A 54 -23.55 -19.56 26.45
N GLN A 55 -22.86 -18.54 26.97
CA GLN A 55 -22.97 -18.12 28.38
C GLN A 55 -24.37 -17.61 28.71
N GLN A 56 -24.98 -16.79 27.84
CA GLN A 56 -26.34 -16.29 28.03
C GLN A 56 -27.37 -17.42 28.00
N LEU A 57 -27.21 -18.41 27.10
CA LEU A 57 -28.08 -19.56 27.02
C LEU A 57 -27.95 -20.45 28.26
N ALA A 58 -26.72 -20.71 28.72
CA ALA A 58 -26.47 -21.47 29.94
C ALA A 58 -27.03 -20.76 31.19
N ALA A 59 -26.88 -19.44 31.29
CA ALA A 59 -27.43 -18.64 32.38
C ALA A 59 -28.97 -18.64 32.39
N GLN A 60 -29.61 -18.63 31.21
CA GLN A 60 -31.07 -18.74 31.10
C GLN A 60 -31.57 -20.15 31.46
N GLY A 61 -30.87 -21.20 30.99
CA GLY A 61 -31.20 -22.58 31.30
C GLY A 61 -31.03 -22.95 32.78
N GLY A 62 -30.05 -22.35 33.47
CA GLY A 62 -29.79 -22.59 34.89
C GLY A 62 -30.79 -21.94 35.85
N ASN A 63 -31.51 -20.89 35.43
CA ASN A 63 -32.45 -20.16 36.28
C ASN A 63 -33.90 -20.67 36.19
N GLY A 64 -34.15 -21.79 35.49
CA GLY A 64 -35.51 -22.34 35.31
C GLY A 64 -36.47 -21.38 34.59
N PHE A 65 -35.95 -20.33 33.96
CA PHE A 65 -36.72 -19.31 33.28
C PHE A 65 -37.24 -19.88 31.96
N ALA A 66 -38.54 -19.73 31.71
CA ALA A 66 -39.17 -20.20 30.48
C ALA A 66 -38.43 -19.59 29.27
N MET A 67 -37.71 -20.41 28.51
CA MET A 67 -37.16 -20.03 27.21
C MET A 67 -38.33 -19.58 26.33
N GLY A 68 -38.54 -18.26 26.16
CA GLY A 68 -39.62 -17.77 25.31
C GLY A 68 -40.25 -16.42 25.62
N THR A 69 -39.77 -15.60 26.57
CA THR A 69 -40.27 -14.21 26.65
C THR A 69 -39.64 -13.38 25.54
N GLY A 70 -40.47 -12.69 24.74
CA GLY A 70 -40.06 -12.05 23.49
C GLY A 70 -38.86 -11.09 23.60
N SER A 71 -38.63 -10.47 24.77
CA SER A 71 -37.50 -9.56 24.98
C SER A 71 -36.14 -10.23 25.09
N ALA A 72 -36.05 -11.47 25.60
CA ALA A 72 -34.79 -12.19 25.75
C ALA A 72 -34.30 -12.76 24.41
N LEU A 73 -35.23 -13.26 23.58
CA LEU A 73 -34.94 -13.71 22.22
C LEU A 73 -34.56 -12.54 21.30
N ASP A 74 -35.23 -11.39 21.45
CA ASP A 74 -34.92 -10.18 20.69
C ASP A 74 -33.54 -9.62 21.06
N ALA A 75 -33.16 -9.64 22.35
CA ALA A 75 -31.82 -9.27 22.79
C ALA A 75 -30.72 -10.19 22.23
N LEU A 76 -30.99 -11.50 22.14
CA LEU A 76 -30.07 -12.47 21.56
C LEU A 76 -29.91 -12.28 20.04
N ALA A 77 -31.01 -12.01 19.34
CA ALA A 77 -31.02 -11.72 17.91
C ALA A 77 -30.25 -10.42 17.62
N GLN A 78 -30.50 -9.37 18.39
CA GLN A 78 -29.79 -8.10 18.26
C GLN A 78 -28.28 -8.26 18.53
N SER A 79 -27.90 -9.08 19.52
CA SER A 79 -26.48 -9.37 19.80
C SER A 79 -25.79 -10.09 18.63
N GLN A 80 -26.48 -11.03 17.98
CA GLN A 80 -25.97 -11.70 16.77
C GLN A 80 -25.82 -10.75 15.58
N VAL A 81 -26.79 -9.86 15.38
CA VAL A 81 -26.72 -8.84 14.31
C VAL A 81 -25.55 -7.90 14.55
N ASN A 82 -25.37 -7.42 15.78
CA ASN A 82 -24.25 -6.55 16.12
C ASN A 82 -22.90 -7.26 15.92
N ALA A 83 -22.77 -8.50 16.38
CA ALA A 83 -21.55 -9.28 16.16
C ALA A 83 -21.24 -9.52 14.67
N ALA A 84 -22.26 -9.72 13.84
CA ALA A 84 -22.09 -9.85 12.40
C ALA A 84 -21.65 -8.52 11.75
N LEU A 85 -22.22 -7.39 12.19
CA LEU A 85 -21.81 -6.06 11.74
C LEU A 85 -20.37 -5.73 12.17
N ASP A 86 -19.98 -6.10 13.38
CA ASP A 86 -18.60 -5.92 13.88
C ASP A 86 -17.61 -6.74 13.05
N ALA A 87 -17.93 -8.01 12.80
CA ALA A 87 -17.14 -8.88 11.92
C ALA A 87 -17.00 -8.30 10.49
N MET A 88 -18.10 -7.79 9.92
CA MET A 88 -18.09 -7.13 8.61
C MET A 88 -17.26 -5.84 8.62
N THR A 89 -17.34 -5.06 9.70
CA THR A 89 -16.56 -3.82 9.86
C THR A 89 -15.07 -4.13 9.92
N VAL A 90 -14.65 -5.10 10.72
CA VAL A 90 -13.26 -5.58 10.78
C VAL A 90 -12.74 -5.98 9.40
N ARG A 91 -13.53 -6.79 8.68
CA ARG A 91 -13.15 -7.24 7.33
C ARG A 91 -13.05 -6.07 6.35
N ARG A 92 -13.98 -5.11 6.42
CA ARG A 92 -13.96 -3.91 5.58
C ARG A 92 -12.73 -3.04 5.85
N ASP A 93 -12.41 -2.81 7.11
CA ASP A 93 -11.26 -2.01 7.51
C ASP A 93 -9.94 -2.64 7.06
N ALA A 94 -9.81 -3.96 7.22
CA ALA A 94 -8.67 -4.71 6.70
C ALA A 94 -8.55 -4.59 5.18
N ALA A 95 -9.65 -4.73 4.44
CA ALA A 95 -9.66 -4.56 2.98
C ALA A 95 -9.28 -3.14 2.55
N LEU A 96 -9.72 -2.11 3.29
CA LEU A 96 -9.34 -0.72 3.03
C LEU A 96 -7.84 -0.50 3.25
N ARG A 97 -7.26 -1.02 4.34
CA ARG A 97 -5.82 -0.94 4.61
C ARG A 97 -4.99 -1.70 3.56
N ALA A 98 -5.45 -2.88 3.16
CA ALA A 98 -4.80 -3.64 2.10
C ALA A 98 -4.83 -2.89 0.77
N ARG A 99 -5.97 -2.26 0.43
CA ARG A 99 -6.08 -1.43 -0.77
C ARG A 99 -5.17 -0.21 -0.71
N SER A 100 -5.10 0.49 0.44
CA SER A 100 -4.21 1.64 0.59
C SER A 100 -2.74 1.24 0.45
N ALA A 101 -2.33 0.11 1.01
CA ALA A 101 -0.97 -0.41 0.85
C ALA A 101 -0.65 -0.71 -0.62
N ARG A 102 -1.54 -1.43 -1.34
CA ARG A 102 -1.37 -1.66 -2.79
C ARG A 102 -1.27 -0.36 -3.59
N THR A 103 -2.08 0.65 -3.26
CA THR A 103 -2.01 1.97 -3.88
C THR A 103 -0.68 2.66 -3.59
N ALA A 104 -0.20 2.63 -2.36
CA ALA A 104 1.11 3.17 -2.00
C ALA A 104 2.24 2.48 -2.78
N GLY A 105 2.18 1.16 -2.95
CA GLY A 105 3.11 0.39 -3.78
C GLY A 105 3.08 0.79 -5.25
N ALA A 106 1.88 1.02 -5.82
CA ALA A 106 1.73 1.50 -7.19
C ALA A 106 2.32 2.90 -7.38
N ILE A 107 2.12 3.80 -6.40
CA ILE A 107 2.72 5.14 -6.40
C ILE A 107 4.25 5.03 -6.33
N ALA A 108 4.79 4.21 -5.44
CA ALA A 108 6.24 4.02 -5.32
C ALA A 108 6.84 3.47 -6.61
N ARG A 109 6.13 2.56 -7.29
CA ARG A 109 6.57 2.06 -8.60
C ARG A 109 6.58 3.15 -9.66
N ALA A 110 5.52 3.95 -9.74
CA ALA A 110 5.45 5.07 -10.68
C ALA A 110 6.55 6.12 -10.42
N GLN A 111 6.87 6.38 -9.15
CA GLN A 111 7.99 7.25 -8.77
C GLN A 111 9.33 6.69 -9.25
N GLY A 112 9.56 5.38 -9.10
CA GLY A 112 10.77 4.72 -9.61
C GLY A 112 10.87 4.73 -11.13
N ASP A 113 9.77 4.47 -11.84
CA ASP A 113 9.70 4.55 -13.30
C ASP A 113 10.00 5.98 -13.78
N ASN A 114 9.46 7.00 -13.09
CA ASN A 114 9.76 8.41 -13.37
C ASN A 114 11.23 8.76 -13.08
N ALA A 115 11.82 8.23 -12.02
CA ALA A 115 13.23 8.44 -11.70
C ALA A 115 14.15 7.89 -12.80
N LEU A 116 13.81 6.72 -13.36
CA LEU A 116 14.54 6.15 -14.50
C LEU A 116 14.46 7.05 -15.73
N VAL A 117 13.25 7.47 -16.09
CA VAL A 117 13.02 8.37 -17.23
C VAL A 117 13.74 9.70 -17.03
N ALA A 118 13.67 10.29 -15.83
CA ALA A 118 14.37 11.53 -15.49
C ALA A 118 15.90 11.36 -15.56
N GLY A 119 16.43 10.23 -15.07
CA GLY A 119 17.86 9.90 -15.17
C GLY A 119 18.32 9.77 -16.62
N MET A 120 17.53 9.11 -17.47
CA MET A 120 17.80 8.98 -18.91
C MET A 120 17.72 10.31 -19.65
N LEU A 121 16.66 11.10 -19.42
CA LEU A 121 16.49 12.42 -20.03
C LEU A 121 17.58 13.39 -19.58
N GLY A 122 17.93 13.38 -18.29
CA GLY A 122 19.02 14.18 -17.76
C GLY A 122 20.39 13.79 -18.34
N ALA A 123 20.60 12.52 -18.66
CA ALA A 123 21.80 12.08 -19.38
C ALA A 123 21.79 12.55 -20.85
N ALA A 124 20.66 12.42 -21.55
CA ALA A 124 20.51 12.85 -22.94
C ALA A 124 20.68 14.38 -23.10
N ALA A 125 20.05 15.18 -22.24
CA ALA A 125 20.17 16.63 -22.25
C ALA A 125 21.61 17.11 -22.05
N ARG A 126 22.38 16.44 -21.17
CA ARG A 126 23.80 16.75 -20.98
C ARG A 126 24.66 16.40 -22.20
N VAL A 127 24.34 15.32 -22.92
CA VAL A 127 25.04 14.99 -24.17
C VAL A 127 24.75 16.03 -25.26
N THR A 128 23.51 16.50 -25.38
CA THR A 128 23.16 17.56 -26.35
C THR A 128 23.78 18.90 -26.02
N ASP A 129 23.81 19.30 -24.74
CA ASP A 129 24.49 20.53 -24.30
C ASP A 129 26.01 20.48 -24.52
N TRP A 130 26.61 19.31 -24.34
CA TRP A 130 28.02 19.12 -24.63
C TRP A 130 28.32 19.19 -26.15
N ALA A 131 27.47 18.61 -26.99
CA ALA A 131 27.63 18.67 -28.43
C ALA A 131 27.41 20.10 -28.97
N SER A 132 26.42 20.82 -28.43
CA SER A 132 26.11 22.20 -28.82
C SER A 132 27.18 23.18 -28.35
N SER A 133 27.72 23.03 -27.13
CA SER A 133 28.83 23.83 -26.60
C SER A 133 30.14 23.63 -27.37
N ARG A 134 30.44 22.41 -27.82
CA ARG A 134 31.58 22.17 -28.72
C ARG A 134 31.40 22.79 -30.09
N THR A 135 30.21 22.67 -30.68
CA THR A 135 29.92 23.24 -32.00
C THR A 135 29.97 24.77 -31.98
N SER A 136 29.47 25.39 -30.91
CA SER A 136 29.55 26.84 -30.70
C SER A 136 30.96 27.33 -30.37
N ALA A 137 31.75 26.57 -29.61
CA ALA A 137 33.17 26.87 -29.38
C ALA A 137 34.00 26.77 -30.67
N GLN A 138 33.68 25.81 -31.54
CA GLN A 138 34.39 25.60 -32.80
C GLN A 138 34.03 26.64 -33.86
N SER A 139 32.79 27.17 -33.83
CA SER A 139 32.35 28.26 -34.71
C SER A 139 32.69 29.67 -34.20
N GLY A 140 32.89 29.85 -32.89
CA GLY A 140 33.42 31.10 -32.31
C GLY A 140 34.91 31.32 -32.60
N THR A 141 35.70 30.24 -32.69
CA THR A 141 37.15 30.32 -32.96
C THR A 141 37.47 30.80 -34.38
N THR A 142 36.56 30.63 -35.35
CA THR A 142 36.77 31.04 -36.75
C THR A 142 36.41 32.50 -37.05
N ARG A 143 35.83 33.24 -36.09
CA ARG A 143 35.40 34.65 -36.27
C ARG A 143 36.21 35.67 -35.47
N GLY A 144 37.25 35.24 -34.75
CA GLY A 144 38.12 36.10 -33.93
C GLY A 144 39.54 36.31 -34.48
N GLY A 145 39.79 35.94 -35.73
CA GLY A 145 41.11 36.04 -36.36
C GLY A 145 41.05 36.73 -37.71
N ARG A 146 40.81 38.04 -37.71
CA ARG A 146 41.23 39.01 -38.74
C ARG A 146 40.92 40.43 -38.29
#